data_AF-A0A1Z9HAR8-F1
#
_entry.id   AF-A0A1Z9HAR8-F1
#
_cell.length_a   1.000
_cell.length_b   1.000
_cell.length_c   1.000
_cell.angle_alpha   90.00
_cell.angle_beta   90.00
_cell.angle_gamma   90.00
#
_symmetry.space_group_name_H-M   'P 1'
#
loop_
_entity.id
_entity.type
_entity.pdbx_description
1 polymer ?
#
loop_
_entity_poly.entity_id
_entity_poly.type
_entity_poly.pdbx_seq_one_letter_code
_entity_poly.pdbx_strand_id
1 'polypeptide(L)'
;MTKEELLQIIQEELEIALYERCQKGYKTHPTRKTKKMYGKTYRNCVKADENNDEAESGDLLGEEGLRAWFDDRDGDGQKGWEQVGGKYDGKPCAKQPGQTTKPKCASPEDAAKMSKSEKESAARRKRKEDPNPDRKGKAKNVSTYSKKKGKRKKS
;
A
#
# COMPACT_ATOMS: atom_id res chain seq x y z
N MET A 1 -17.95 23.37 -53.00
CA MET A 1 -16.90 23.01 -52.04
C MET A 1 -15.89 24.13 -52.00
N THR A 2 -15.92 24.92 -50.93
CA THR A 2 -14.93 25.97 -50.69
C THR A 2 -13.61 25.34 -50.27
N LYS A 3 -12.51 26.08 -50.39
CA LYS A 3 -11.19 25.63 -49.93
C LYS A 3 -11.18 25.33 -48.43
N GLU A 4 -12.01 26.02 -47.67
CA GLU A 4 -12.15 25.88 -46.22
C GLU A 4 -12.89 24.59 -45.85
N GLU A 5 -13.98 24.27 -46.56
CA GLU A 5 -14.70 22.99 -46.41
C GLU A 5 -13.78 21.80 -46.74
N LEU A 6 -12.96 21.93 -47.79
CA LEU A 6 -12.00 20.89 -48.15
C LEU A 6 -10.94 20.66 -47.06
N LEU A 7 -10.46 21.74 -46.41
CA LEU A 7 -9.50 21.65 -45.33
C LEU A 7 -10.10 21.04 -44.07
N GLN A 8 -11.36 21.34 -43.76
CA GLN A 8 -12.08 20.73 -42.63
C GLN A 8 -12.24 19.22 -42.83
N ILE A 9 -12.68 18.80 -44.03
CA ILE A 9 -12.81 17.37 -44.37
C ILE A 9 -11.45 16.67 -44.25
N ILE A 10 -10.38 17.27 -44.78
CA ILE A 10 -9.02 16.70 -44.69
C ILE A 10 -8.57 16.57 -43.22
N GLN A 11 -8.87 17.55 -42.37
CA GLN A 11 -8.53 17.50 -40.95
C GLN A 11 -9.31 16.42 -40.20
N GLU A 12 -10.60 16.29 -40.46
CA GLU A 12 -11.48 15.29 -39.86
C GLU A 12 -11.04 13.86 -40.24
N GLU A 13 -10.76 13.62 -41.53
CA GLU A 13 -10.23 12.34 -42.04
C GLU A 13 -8.87 11.99 -41.42
N LEU A 14 -7.98 12.98 -41.28
CA LEU A 14 -6.68 12.81 -40.60
C LEU A 14 -6.86 12.47 -39.12
N GLU A 15 -7.85 13.05 -38.44
CA GLU A 15 -8.13 12.79 -37.04
C GLU A 15 -8.67 11.38 -36.81
N ILE A 16 -9.59 10.93 -37.66
CA ILE A 16 -10.14 9.56 -37.67
C ILE A 16 -9.01 8.53 -37.89
N ALA A 17 -8.19 8.70 -38.92
CA ALA A 17 -7.08 7.80 -39.23
C ALA A 17 -5.98 7.77 -38.14
N LEU A 18 -5.87 8.83 -37.34
CA LEU A 18 -4.98 8.87 -36.18
C LEU A 18 -5.56 8.16 -34.96
N TYR A 19 -6.89 8.15 -34.81
CA TYR A 19 -7.64 7.54 -33.72
C TYR A 19 -7.70 6.01 -33.84
N GLU A 20 -7.95 5.48 -35.03
CA GLU A 20 -8.04 4.04 -35.33
C GLU A 20 -6.73 3.26 -35.16
N ARG A 21 -5.60 3.97 -35.00
CA ARG A 21 -4.28 3.36 -34.82
C ARG A 21 -4.06 2.80 -33.40
N CYS A 22 -4.92 3.14 -32.45
CA CYS A 22 -4.95 2.54 -31.12
C CYS A 22 -5.95 1.37 -31.09
N GLN A 23 -5.77 0.42 -30.18
CA GLN A 23 -6.69 -0.69 -30.01
C GLN A 23 -8.11 -0.19 -29.67
N LYS A 24 -9.15 -0.95 -30.05
CA LYS A 24 -10.55 -0.60 -29.73
C LYS A 24 -10.70 -0.33 -28.22
N GLY A 25 -11.27 0.82 -27.88
CA GLY A 25 -11.37 1.31 -26.49
C GLY A 25 -10.16 2.11 -25.99
N TYR A 26 -9.22 2.47 -26.88
CA TYR A 26 -8.08 3.33 -26.55
C TYR A 26 -7.95 4.49 -27.55
N LYS A 27 -7.70 5.70 -27.05
CA LYS A 27 -7.43 6.93 -27.82
C LYS A 27 -5.94 7.27 -27.77
N THR A 28 -5.44 8.00 -28.74
CA THR A 28 -4.08 8.54 -28.63
C THR A 28 -4.06 9.65 -27.58
N HIS A 29 -3.04 9.66 -26.73
CA HIS A 29 -2.89 10.70 -25.71
C HIS A 29 -2.87 12.10 -26.36
N PRO A 30 -3.63 13.07 -25.85
CA PRO A 30 -3.84 14.37 -26.51
C PRO A 30 -2.54 15.18 -26.68
N THR A 31 -1.75 15.29 -25.60
CA THR A 31 -0.51 16.09 -25.62
C THR A 31 0.74 15.28 -25.96
N ARG A 32 0.87 14.04 -25.49
CA ARG A 32 2.06 13.18 -25.68
C ARG A 32 1.75 12.01 -26.61
N LYS A 33 1.74 12.26 -27.92
CA LYS A 33 1.24 11.32 -28.94
C LYS A 33 2.10 10.05 -29.11
N THR A 34 3.39 10.08 -28.75
CA THR A 34 4.33 8.97 -28.92
C THR A 34 5.17 8.72 -27.66
N LYS A 35 5.62 7.48 -27.45
CA LYS A 35 6.52 7.04 -26.38
C LYS A 35 7.58 6.10 -26.95
N LYS A 36 8.81 6.13 -26.41
CA LYS A 36 9.86 5.16 -26.75
C LYS A 36 9.85 4.02 -25.75
N MET A 37 9.74 2.79 -26.23
CA MET A 37 9.87 1.57 -25.42
C MET A 37 10.68 0.55 -26.22
N TYR A 38 11.55 -0.24 -25.57
CA TYR A 38 12.33 -1.28 -26.24
C TYR A 38 13.11 -0.81 -27.49
N GLY A 39 13.64 0.42 -27.47
CA GLY A 39 14.37 1.01 -28.60
C GLY A 39 13.51 1.38 -29.82
N LYS A 40 12.19 1.16 -29.78
CA LYS A 40 11.24 1.49 -30.84
C LYS A 40 10.28 2.59 -30.38
N THR A 41 9.77 3.37 -31.31
CA THR A 41 8.79 4.44 -31.04
C THR A 41 7.38 3.90 -31.22
N TYR A 42 6.59 3.94 -30.15
CA TYR A 42 5.19 3.50 -30.12
C TYR A 42 4.26 4.70 -29.96
N ARG A 43 3.02 4.56 -30.43
CA ARG A 43 1.95 5.53 -30.12
C ARG A 43 1.60 5.42 -28.64
N ASN A 44 1.38 6.55 -27.98
CA ASN A 44 0.91 6.55 -26.61
C ASN A 44 -0.61 6.47 -26.60
N CYS A 45 -1.16 5.28 -26.36
CA CYS A 45 -2.60 5.05 -26.28
C CYS A 45 -3.06 5.08 -24.81
N VAL A 46 -4.13 5.81 -24.54
CA VAL A 46 -4.84 5.91 -23.25
C VAL A 46 -6.23 5.32 -23.40
N LYS A 47 -6.83 4.79 -22.34
CA LYS A 47 -8.18 4.24 -22.43
C LYS A 47 -9.15 5.35 -22.87
N ALA A 48 -10.00 5.04 -23.84
CA ALA A 48 -11.12 5.91 -24.20
C ALA A 48 -12.09 5.85 -23.02
N ASP A 49 -12.09 6.86 -22.16
CA ASP A 49 -13.11 6.95 -21.13
C ASP A 49 -14.46 7.13 -21.83
N GLU A 50 -15.33 6.15 -21.69
CA GLU A 50 -16.73 6.22 -22.14
C GLU A 50 -17.61 6.98 -21.14
N ASN A 51 -17.06 7.47 -20.02
CA ASN A 51 -17.77 8.28 -19.03
C ASN A 51 -16.80 9.26 -18.36
N ASN A 52 -16.83 10.54 -18.73
CA ASN A 52 -16.31 11.60 -17.86
C ASN A 52 -16.99 12.95 -18.11
N ASP A 53 -18.30 12.93 -18.31
CA ASP A 53 -19.18 13.98 -17.83
C ASP A 53 -19.89 13.35 -16.61
N GLU A 54 -19.85 13.97 -15.44
CA GLU A 54 -20.28 13.42 -14.14
C GLU A 54 -19.44 12.26 -13.56
N ALA A 55 -18.18 12.55 -13.22
CA ALA A 55 -17.53 11.88 -12.10
C ALA A 55 -17.01 12.94 -11.13
N GLU A 56 -17.93 13.45 -10.31
CA GLU A 56 -17.63 13.99 -9.00
C GLU A 56 -16.80 12.94 -8.25
N SER A 57 -15.48 13.02 -8.42
CA SER A 57 -14.50 12.17 -7.76
C SER A 57 -13.53 13.07 -6.98
N GLY A 58 -14.12 14.05 -6.29
CA GLY A 58 -13.48 14.77 -5.20
C GLY A 58 -13.53 14.01 -3.86
N ASP A 59 -14.46 13.05 -3.69
CA ASP A 59 -14.78 12.49 -2.37
C ASP A 59 -14.15 11.13 -2.04
N LEU A 60 -13.35 10.54 -2.94
CA LEU A 60 -12.50 9.38 -2.57
C LEU A 60 -11.12 9.79 -2.05
N LEU A 61 -10.80 11.08 -2.06
CA LEU A 61 -9.57 11.65 -1.51
C LEU A 61 -9.83 12.55 -0.28
N GLY A 62 -11.03 12.51 0.27
CA GLY A 62 -11.36 13.14 1.56
C GLY A 62 -10.82 12.30 2.72
N GLU A 63 -10.59 12.94 3.87
CA GLU A 63 -10.08 12.29 5.10
C GLU A 63 -10.87 11.04 5.49
N GLU A 64 -12.16 10.98 5.15
CA GLU A 64 -13.05 9.85 5.40
C GLU A 64 -12.74 8.61 4.54
N GLY A 65 -12.31 8.78 3.28
CA GLY A 65 -11.92 7.68 2.40
C GLY A 65 -10.63 7.00 2.82
N LEU A 66 -9.62 7.78 3.24
CA LEU A 66 -8.40 7.23 3.83
C LEU A 66 -8.68 6.55 5.17
N ARG A 67 -9.53 7.14 6.01
CA ARG A 67 -9.85 6.58 7.32
C ARG A 67 -10.60 5.26 7.18
N ALA A 68 -11.58 5.18 6.27
CA ALA A 68 -12.25 3.93 5.91
C ALA A 68 -11.26 2.88 5.38
N TRP A 69 -10.27 3.30 4.58
CA TRP A 69 -9.22 2.39 4.08
C TRP A 69 -8.29 1.86 5.19
N PHE A 70 -8.03 2.63 6.26
CA PHE A 70 -7.25 2.17 7.42
C PHE A 70 -8.08 1.44 8.49
N ASP A 71 -9.38 1.69 8.55
CA ASP A 71 -10.33 1.00 9.41
C ASP A 71 -10.87 -0.30 8.77
N ASP A 72 -10.57 -0.51 7.48
CA ASP A 72 -10.84 -1.75 6.77
C ASP A 72 -10.15 -2.92 7.49
N ARG A 73 -10.91 -3.99 7.67
CA ARG A 73 -10.45 -5.20 8.35
C ARG A 73 -10.22 -6.25 7.30
N ASP A 74 -9.22 -7.10 7.51
CA ASP A 74 -9.02 -8.27 6.65
C ASP A 74 -10.30 -9.12 6.62
N GLY A 75 -10.47 -10.00 5.62
CA GLY A 75 -11.67 -10.83 5.45
C GLY A 75 -12.09 -11.66 6.68
N ASP A 76 -11.17 -11.89 7.61
CA ASP A 76 -11.39 -12.56 8.90
C ASP A 76 -11.77 -11.61 10.06
N GLY A 77 -12.00 -10.32 9.78
CA GLY A 77 -12.32 -9.28 10.76
C GLY A 77 -11.17 -8.91 11.70
N GLN A 78 -9.97 -9.43 11.42
CA GLN A 78 -8.76 -9.19 12.21
C GLN A 78 -8.26 -7.76 12.03
N LYS A 79 -7.85 -7.15 13.14
CA LYS A 79 -7.12 -5.89 13.13
C LYS A 79 -5.66 -6.21 12.81
N GLY A 80 -4.97 -5.33 12.08
CA GLY A 80 -3.54 -5.49 11.81
C GLY A 80 -2.70 -5.70 13.08
N TRP A 81 -1.40 -5.97 12.90
CA TRP A 81 -0.43 -6.30 13.96
C TRP A 81 -0.69 -5.63 15.32
N GLU A 82 -0.71 -6.42 16.40
CA GLU A 82 -0.97 -5.96 17.76
C GLU A 82 0.29 -5.95 18.63
N GLN A 83 0.22 -5.17 19.71
CA GLN A 83 1.23 -5.09 20.74
C GLN A 83 1.14 -6.29 21.69
N VAL A 84 2.29 -6.91 21.95
CA VAL A 84 2.40 -7.98 22.96
C VAL A 84 3.27 -7.55 24.14
N GLY A 85 2.73 -7.76 25.35
CA GLY A 85 3.35 -7.49 26.64
C GLY A 85 3.33 -6.01 27.07
N GLY A 86 3.45 -5.79 28.38
CA GLY A 86 3.39 -4.49 29.02
C GLY A 86 2.00 -3.87 29.08
N LYS A 87 1.97 -2.55 29.30
CA LYS A 87 0.76 -1.74 29.54
C LYS A 87 -0.23 -1.72 28.38
N TYR A 88 0.23 -1.96 27.15
CA TYR A 88 -0.54 -1.80 25.92
C TYR A 88 -0.73 -3.13 25.18
N ASP A 89 -0.69 -4.27 25.88
CA ASP A 89 -0.98 -5.60 25.31
C ASP A 89 -2.36 -5.62 24.61
N GLY A 90 -2.44 -6.17 23.40
CA GLY A 90 -3.65 -6.25 22.57
C GLY A 90 -4.06 -4.95 21.87
N LYS A 91 -3.34 -3.85 22.05
CA LYS A 91 -3.56 -2.61 21.27
C LYS A 91 -2.90 -2.71 19.89
N PRO A 92 -3.32 -1.89 18.91
CA PRO A 92 -2.61 -1.83 17.63
C PRO A 92 -1.12 -1.56 17.82
N CYS A 93 -0.26 -2.15 16.98
CA CYS A 93 1.20 -1.98 17.07
C CYS A 93 1.71 -0.62 16.54
N ALA A 94 0.96 0.44 16.82
CA ALA A 94 1.36 1.83 16.69
C ALA A 94 1.86 2.36 18.04
N LYS A 95 2.67 3.44 18.03
CA LYS A 95 3.13 4.11 19.25
C LYS A 95 1.93 4.65 20.00
N GLN A 96 1.71 4.19 21.23
CA GLN A 96 0.60 4.65 22.04
C GLN A 96 0.96 5.98 22.74
N PRO A 97 -0.02 6.84 23.07
CA PRO A 97 0.23 8.04 23.85
C PRO A 97 0.92 7.71 25.18
N GLY A 98 2.07 8.36 25.44
CA GLY A 98 2.89 8.12 26.64
C GLY A 98 3.79 6.88 26.58
N GLN A 99 3.86 6.16 25.45
CA GLN A 99 4.73 5.00 25.31
C GLN A 99 6.20 5.41 25.14
N THR A 100 7.03 5.07 26.13
CA THR A 100 8.46 5.40 26.20
C THR A 100 9.38 4.32 25.64
N THR A 101 8.86 3.18 25.21
CA THR A 101 9.68 2.08 24.66
C THR A 101 9.07 1.51 23.39
N LYS A 102 9.92 1.01 22.49
CA LYS A 102 9.44 0.43 21.24
C LYS A 102 8.64 -0.85 21.52
N PRO A 103 7.41 -0.95 21.01
CA PRO A 103 6.59 -2.13 21.23
C PRO A 103 7.16 -3.38 20.58
N LYS A 104 6.80 -4.55 21.14
CA LYS A 104 6.91 -5.81 20.43
C LYS A 104 5.59 -6.06 19.70
N CYS A 105 5.65 -6.17 18.38
CA CYS A 105 4.50 -6.51 17.54
C CYS A 105 4.40 -8.02 17.35
N ALA A 106 3.17 -8.53 17.28
CA ALA A 106 2.85 -9.88 16.82
C ALA A 106 1.54 -9.84 16.01
N SER A 107 1.31 -10.86 15.17
CA SER A 107 0.01 -11.06 14.55
C SER A 107 -1.03 -11.44 15.61
N PRO A 108 -2.32 -11.12 15.43
CA PRO A 108 -3.38 -11.48 16.38
C PRO A 108 -3.39 -12.97 16.72
N GLU A 109 -3.16 -13.84 15.73
CA GLU A 109 -3.08 -15.29 15.94
C GLU A 109 -1.91 -15.71 16.85
N ASP A 110 -0.74 -15.13 16.64
CA ASP A 110 0.45 -15.43 17.43
C ASP A 110 0.27 -14.93 18.86
N ALA A 111 -0.35 -13.76 19.02
CA ALA A 111 -0.68 -13.23 20.32
C ALA A 111 -1.73 -14.08 21.05
N ALA A 112 -2.70 -14.67 20.34
CA ALA A 112 -3.65 -15.61 20.93
C ALA A 112 -2.97 -16.91 21.40
N LYS A 113 -1.94 -17.38 20.67
CA LYS A 113 -1.17 -18.59 21.01
C LYS A 113 -0.21 -18.38 22.19
N MET A 114 0.23 -17.15 22.45
CA MET A 114 1.22 -16.85 23.51
C MET A 114 0.56 -16.68 24.88
N SER A 115 1.16 -17.28 25.91
CA SER A 115 0.82 -16.99 27.30
C SER A 115 1.25 -15.56 27.70
N LYS A 116 0.61 -15.01 28.74
CA LYS A 116 0.94 -13.66 29.26
C LYS A 116 2.42 -13.49 29.60
N SER A 117 3.05 -14.53 30.15
CA SER A 117 4.47 -14.51 30.51
C SER A 117 5.39 -14.51 29.28
N GLU A 118 5.02 -15.23 28.22
CA GLU A 118 5.75 -15.23 26.96
C GLU A 118 5.69 -13.87 26.27
N LYS A 119 4.50 -13.25 26.25
CA LYS A 119 4.31 -11.89 25.74
C LYS A 119 5.19 -10.88 26.48
N GLU A 120 5.19 -10.90 27.81
CA GLU A 120 6.03 -9.99 28.61
C GLU A 120 7.53 -10.26 28.40
N SER A 121 7.94 -11.52 28.31
CA SER A 121 9.34 -11.89 28.03
C SER A 121 9.79 -11.37 26.67
N ALA A 122 8.94 -11.48 25.64
CA ALA A 122 9.20 -10.95 24.31
C ALA A 122 9.30 -9.41 24.32
N ALA A 123 8.38 -8.74 25.01
CA ALA A 123 8.40 -7.30 25.18
C ALA A 123 9.68 -6.83 25.90
N ARG A 124 10.04 -7.47 27.02
CA ARG A 124 11.24 -7.14 27.79
C ARG A 124 12.52 -7.26 26.95
N ARG A 125 12.63 -8.33 26.15
CA ARG A 125 13.76 -8.53 25.24
C ARG A 125 13.84 -7.44 24.19
N LYS A 126 12.70 -7.05 23.62
CA LYS A 126 12.63 -5.94 22.67
C LYS A 126 13.06 -4.62 23.29
N ARG A 127 12.57 -4.29 24.49
CA ARG A 127 12.95 -3.07 25.23
C ARG A 127 14.45 -3.04 25.59
N LYS A 128 15.05 -4.20 25.89
CA LYS A 128 16.48 -4.31 26.19
C LYS A 128 17.35 -4.02 24.96
N GLU A 129 16.99 -4.58 23.80
CA GLU A 129 17.75 -4.42 22.56
C GLU A 129 17.49 -3.07 21.87
N ASP A 130 16.25 -2.57 21.97
CA ASP A 130 15.74 -1.39 21.27
C ASP A 130 14.96 -0.49 22.25
N PRO A 131 15.66 0.21 23.17
CA PRO A 131 15.02 1.05 24.19
C PRO A 131 14.47 2.37 23.63
N ASN A 132 14.81 2.75 22.39
CA ASN A 132 14.49 4.07 21.84
C ASN A 132 12.98 4.21 21.49
N PRO A 133 12.22 5.11 22.16
CA PRO A 133 10.80 5.34 21.87
C PRO A 133 10.50 5.97 20.52
N ASP A 134 11.45 6.70 19.93
CA ASP A 134 11.21 7.50 18.74
C ASP A 134 11.33 6.70 17.45
N ARG A 135 11.58 5.38 17.58
CA ARG A 135 11.67 4.42 16.48
C ARG A 135 12.70 4.80 15.40
N LYS A 136 13.62 5.73 15.72
CA LYS A 136 14.71 6.18 14.85
C LYS A 136 15.83 5.14 14.81
N GLY A 137 16.53 5.09 13.68
CA GLY A 137 17.67 4.20 13.46
C GLY A 137 17.31 2.84 12.87
N LYS A 138 18.31 1.95 12.78
CA LYS A 138 18.15 0.64 12.14
C LYS A 138 17.14 -0.22 12.90
N ALA A 139 16.29 -0.92 12.16
CA ALA A 139 15.36 -1.87 12.74
C ALA A 139 16.13 -3.04 13.39
N LYS A 140 15.92 -3.25 14.69
CA LYS A 140 16.44 -4.39 15.44
C LYS A 140 15.40 -5.48 15.55
N ASN A 141 15.57 -6.58 14.82
CA ASN A 141 14.67 -7.73 14.90
C ASN A 141 15.06 -8.59 16.10
N VAL A 142 14.12 -8.72 17.04
CA VAL A 142 14.30 -9.52 18.25
C VAL A 142 13.31 -10.68 18.16
N SER A 143 13.80 -11.91 18.32
CA SER A 143 12.96 -13.12 18.34
C SER A 143 11.78 -12.93 19.28
N THR A 144 10.57 -13.38 18.91
CA THR A 144 9.40 -13.49 19.81
C THR A 144 9.62 -14.61 20.82
N TYR A 145 9.90 -15.81 20.31
CA TYR A 145 10.08 -17.02 21.09
C TYR A 145 11.46 -17.09 21.74
N SER A 146 11.53 -17.74 22.90
CA SER A 146 12.82 -18.11 23.48
C SER A 146 13.48 -19.17 22.57
N LYS A 147 14.80 -19.07 22.37
CA LYS A 147 15.54 -20.19 21.76
C LYS A 147 15.38 -21.38 22.71
N LYS A 148 14.69 -22.44 22.28
CA LYS A 148 14.74 -23.73 22.99
C LYS A 148 16.22 -24.06 23.14
N LYS A 149 16.75 -24.07 24.38
CA LYS A 149 18.07 -24.63 24.64
C LYS A 149 17.98 -26.08 24.18
N GLY A 150 18.62 -26.41 23.07
CA GLY A 150 18.72 -27.79 22.62
C GLY A 150 19.22 -28.61 23.80
N LYS A 151 18.46 -29.62 24.21
CA LYS A 151 18.96 -30.59 25.19
C LYS A 151 20.25 -31.13 24.58
N ARG A 152 21.41 -30.81 25.16
CA ARG A 152 22.68 -31.48 24.83
C ARG A 152 22.39 -32.98 24.98
N LYS A 153 22.39 -33.73 23.86
CA LYS A 153 22.45 -35.19 23.94
C LYS A 153 23.71 -35.48 24.77
N LYS A 154 23.53 -36.05 25.95
CA LYS A 154 24.64 -36.67 26.69
C LYS A 154 25.13 -37.79 25.77
N SER A 155 26.32 -37.61 25.21
CA SER A 155 27.10 -38.71 24.63
C SER A 155 27.41 -39.74 25.69
#